data_AF-A0A3B9EV45-F1
#
_entry.id   AF-A0A3B9EV45-F1
#
_cell.length_a   1.000
_cell.length_b   1.000
_cell.length_c   1.000
_cell.angle_alpha   90.00
_cell.angle_beta   90.00
_cell.angle_gamma   90.00
#
_symmetry.space_group_name_H-M   'P 1'
#
loop_
_entity.id
_entity.type
_entity.pdbx_description
1 polymer ?
#
loop_
_entity_poly.entity_id
_entity_poly.type
_entity_poly.pdbx_seq_one_letter_code
_entity_poly.pdbx_strand_id
1 'polypeptide(L)' 'QETTKVLNEAAVNGKRDYLEGLKENVLVGHKIPAGTGLKEYENIIVGSREDYEKLKGKEVVEIEEEVKG' A
#
# COMPACT_ATOMS: atom_id res chain seq x y z
N GLN A 1 7.99 -27.11 -11.23
CA GLN A 1 7.88 -27.09 -9.76
C GLN A 1 6.83 -28.12 -9.38
N GLU A 2 7.11 -28.99 -8.40
CA GLU A 2 6.14 -30.00 -7.95
C GLU A 2 5.42 -29.51 -6.70
N THR A 3 4.10 -29.26 -6.80
CA THR A 3 3.32 -28.59 -5.74
C THR A 3 3.31 -29.36 -4.42
N THR A 4 3.14 -30.69 -4.48
CA THR A 4 3.07 -31.54 -3.27
C THR A 4 4.37 -31.50 -2.47
N LYS A 5 5.52 -31.53 -3.14
CA LYS A 5 6.84 -31.45 -2.50
C LYS A 5 7.03 -30.09 -1.81
N VAL A 6 6.68 -29.00 -2.50
CA VAL A 6 6.81 -27.64 -1.97
C VAL A 6 5.92 -27.42 -0.75
N LEU A 7 4.67 -27.91 -0.78
CA LEU A 7 3.75 -27.78 0.36
C LEU A 7 4.22 -28.59 1.58
N ASN A 8 4.73 -29.81 1.37
CA ASN A 8 5.24 -30.63 2.46
C ASN A 8 6.45 -29.97 3.16
N GLU A 9 7.44 -29.53 2.37
CA GLU A 9 8.61 -28.83 2.92
C GLU A 9 8.24 -27.53 3.63
N ALA A 10 7.27 -26.77 3.11
CA ALA A 10 6.81 -25.54 3.76
C ALA A 10 6.10 -25.81 5.09
N ALA A 11 5.23 -26.83 5.15
CA ALA A 11 4.50 -27.21 6.35
C ALA A 11 5.43 -27.74 7.45
N VAL A 12 6.35 -28.64 7.12
CA VAL A 12 7.30 -29.21 8.09
C VAL A 12 8.21 -28.14 8.69
N ASN A 13 8.64 -27.17 7.89
CA ASN A 13 9.49 -26.07 8.36
C ASN A 13 8.70 -24.87 8.93
N GLY A 14 7.37 -24.92 8.96
CA GLY A 14 6.53 -23.81 9.41
C GLY A 14 6.76 -22.51 8.62
N LYS A 15 7.05 -22.61 7.32
CA LYS A 15 7.36 -21.43 6.49
C LYS A 15 6.15 -20.50 6.40
N ARG A 16 6.42 -19.20 6.47
CA ARG A 16 5.44 -18.13 6.24
C ARG A 16 5.75 -17.42 4.94
N ASP A 17 4.71 -17.14 4.18
CA ASP A 17 4.76 -16.27 3.01
C ASP A 17 4.38 -14.86 3.44
N TYR A 18 5.24 -13.88 3.15
CA TYR A 18 5.07 -12.48 3.53
C TYR A 18 4.42 -11.63 2.43
N LEU A 19 4.03 -12.25 1.31
CA LEU A 19 3.35 -11.61 0.20
C LEU A 19 4.11 -10.41 -0.38
N GLU A 20 5.42 -10.55 -0.61
CA GLU A 20 6.26 -9.46 -1.12
C GLU A 20 6.38 -9.47 -2.65
N GLY A 21 6.09 -10.61 -3.27
CA GLY A 21 6.22 -10.88 -4.69
C GLY A 21 4.92 -10.72 -5.47
N LEU A 22 5.05 -10.71 -6.80
CA LEU A 22 3.89 -10.55 -7.69
C LEU A 22 2.98 -11.78 -7.71
N LYS A 23 3.56 -12.99 -7.78
CA LYS A 23 2.77 -14.22 -8.01
C LYS A 23 1.89 -14.60 -6.83
N GLU A 24 2.45 -14.60 -5.62
CA GLU A 24 1.71 -14.83 -4.38
C GLU A 24 0.54 -13.85 -4.19
N ASN A 25 0.76 -12.54 -4.39
CA ASN A 25 -0.29 -11.52 -4.30
C ASN A 25 -1.40 -11.75 -5.34
N VAL A 26 -1.04 -12.11 -6.58
CA VAL A 26 -2.01 -12.47 -7.62
C VAL A 26 -2.83 -13.71 -7.21
N LEU A 27 -2.19 -14.74 -6.64
CA LEU A 27 -2.85 -15.97 -6.25
C LEU A 27 -3.86 -15.77 -5.10
N VAL A 28 -3.54 -14.91 -4.13
CA VAL A 28 -4.43 -14.62 -2.99
C VAL A 28 -5.44 -13.50 -3.26
N GLY A 29 -5.30 -12.77 -4.37
CA GLY A 29 -6.16 -11.64 -4.73
C GLY A 29 -5.83 -10.34 -4.01
N HIS A 30 -4.61 -10.18 -3.50
CA HIS A 30 -4.12 -8.93 -2.91
C HIS A 30 -3.60 -7.96 -3.99
N LYS A 31 -3.50 -6.67 -3.66
CA LYS A 31 -2.94 -5.66 -4.56
C LYS A 31 -1.48 -6.01 -4.87
N ILE A 32 -1.14 -6.15 -6.15
CA ILE A 32 0.22 -6.53 -6.54
C ILE A 32 1.22 -5.40 -6.24
N PRO A 33 2.48 -5.71 -5.89
CA PRO A 33 3.52 -4.72 -5.63
C PRO A 33 4.10 -4.14 -6.93
N ALA A 34 3.22 -3.66 -7.82
CA ALA A 34 3.58 -3.10 -9.12
C ALA A 34 2.54 -2.07 -9.58
N GLY A 35 2.96 -1.11 -10.42
CA GLY A 35 2.09 -0.05 -10.92
C GLY A 35 1.49 0.77 -9.78
N THR A 36 0.16 0.92 -9.76
CA THR A 36 -0.57 1.64 -8.70
C THR A 36 -0.52 0.95 -7.34
N GLY A 37 -0.05 -0.30 -7.27
CA GLY A 37 0.20 -1.04 -6.03
C GLY A 37 1.58 -0.84 -5.43
N LEU A 38 2.43 0.02 -6.02
CA LEU A 38 3.66 0.44 -5.35
C LEU A 38 3.34 1.43 -4.21
N LYS A 39 4.13 1.36 -3.14
CA LYS A 39 4.00 2.22 -1.95
C LYS A 39 4.00 3.71 -2.26
N GLU A 40 4.73 4.12 -3.30
CA GLU A 40 4.76 5.50 -3.78
C GLU A 40 3.37 6.04 -4.18
N TYR A 41 2.49 5.17 -4.69
CA TYR A 41 1.15 5.55 -5.13
C TYR A 41 0.08 5.31 -4.06
N GLU A 42 0.42 4.81 -2.86
CA GLU A 42 -0.57 4.51 -1.81
C GLU A 42 -1.18 5.78 -1.22
N ASN A 43 -0.40 6.86 -1.11
CA ASN A 43 -0.83 8.11 -0.46
C ASN A 43 -1.11 9.24 -1.46
N ILE A 44 -1.28 8.92 -2.74
CA ILE A 44 -1.61 9.93 -3.75
C ILE A 44 -3.10 10.21 -3.72
N ILE A 45 -3.45 11.45 -3.37
CA ILE A 45 -4.82 11.95 -3.41
C ILE A 45 -5.07 12.54 -4.80
N VAL A 46 -6.07 11.99 -5.51
CA VAL A 46 -6.53 12.52 -6.79
C VAL A 46 -7.85 13.24 -6.55
N GLY A 47 -7.89 14.54 -6.82
CA GLY A 47 -9.07 15.38 -6.63
C GLY A 47 -9.10 16.52 -7.64
N SER A 48 -10.19 17.29 -7.63
CA SER A 48 -10.25 18.49 -8.45
C SER A 48 -9.29 19.55 -7.92
N ARG A 49 -8.85 20.47 -8.79
CA ARG A 49 -7.99 21.60 -8.38
C ARG A 49 -8.66 22.44 -7.29
N GLU A 50 -9.97 22.60 -7.36
CA GLU A 50 -10.76 23.33 -6.37
C GLU A 50 -10.74 22.64 -5.00
N ASP A 51 -10.84 21.31 -4.95
CA ASP A 51 -10.76 20.55 -3.71
C ASP A 51 -9.34 20.59 -3.11
N TYR A 52 -8.32 20.54 -3.97
CA TYR A 52 -6.93 20.71 -3.55
C TYR A 52 -6.68 22.09 -2.93
N GLU A 53 -7.15 23.16 -3.57
CA GLU A 53 -7.00 24.53 -3.06
C GLU A 53 -7.75 24.73 -1.74
N LYS A 54 -8.93 24.12 -1.56
CA LYS A 54 -9.67 24.13 -0.28
C LYS A 54 -8.93 23.38 0.83
N LEU A 55 -8.35 22.22 0.53
CA LEU A 55 -7.58 21.42 1.49
C LEU A 55 -6.29 22.13 1.90
N LYS A 56 -5.53 22.66 0.93
CA LYS A 56 -4.37 23.52 1.17
C LYS A 56 -4.72 24.74 2.01
N GLY A 57 -5.82 25.41 1.69
CA GLY A 57 -6.28 26.58 2.44
C GLY A 57 -6.59 26.26 3.91
N LYS A 58 -7.20 25.10 4.19
CA LYS A 58 -7.48 24.65 5.55
C LYS A 58 -6.22 24.28 6.34
N GLU A 59 -5.32 23.49 5.75
CA GLU A 59 -4.05 23.13 6.40
C GLU A 59 -3.23 24.37 6.78
N VAL A 60 -3.13 25.35 5.88
CA VAL A 60 -2.33 26.57 6.15
C VAL A 60 -2.93 27.40 7.29
N VAL A 61 -4.26 27.48 7.38
CA VAL A 61 -4.95 28.20 8.45
C VAL A 61 -4.77 27.48 9.80
N GLU A 62 -4.92 26.16 9.84
CA GLU A 62 -4.73 25.37 11.07
C GLU A 62 -3.29 25.47 11.60
N ILE A 63 -2.29 25.43 10.71
CA ILE A 63 -0.87 25.59 11.10
C ILE A 63 -0.60 27.01 11.62
N GLU A 64 -1.18 28.05 11.01
CA GLU A 64 -1.00 29.42 11.50
C GLU A 64 -1.62 29.66 12.88
N GLU A 65 -2.73 29.02 13.21
CA GLU A 65 -3.35 29.10 14.53
C GLU A 65 -2.53 28.37 15.60
N GLU A 66 -1.97 27.19 15.29
CA GLU A 66 -1.07 26.48 16.22
C GLU A 66 0.26 27.21 16.48
N VAL A 67 0.83 27.90 15.47
CA VAL A 67 2.12 28.60 15.61
C VAL A 67 1.97 29.94 16.34
N LYS A 68 0.77 30.52 16.37
CA LYS A 68 0.47 31.79 17.08
C LYS A 68 -0.01 31.59 18.53
N GLY A 69 -0.32 30.36 18.94
CA GLY A 69 -0.66 30.00 20.33
C GLY A 69 0.57 29.65 21.16
#